data_AF-A0A5H2Y1D2-F1
#
_entry.id   AF-A0A5H2Y1D2-F1
#
_cell.length_a   1.000
_cell.length_b   1.000
_cell.length_c   1.000
_cell.angle_alpha   90.00
_cell.angle_beta   90.00
_cell.angle_gamma   90.00
#
_symmetry.space_group_name_H-M   'P 1'
#
loop_
_entity.id
_entity.type
_entity.pdbx_description
1 polymer ?
#
loop_
_entity_poly.entity_id
_entity_poly.type
_entity_poly.pdbx_seq_one_letter_code
_entity_poly.pdbx_strand_id
1 'polypeptide(L)'
;MFAVEIDYINLSKLTHERQNKVKNWVEHGVRSTFVTLGPLNQKRLPVTLKPRYFAFEPVPWASVKRGQNDGIELHFHRYASTQSLLKDWSLYHELAHLYHPLFSYDNFWLSEGLATYLQNIIMLNNGVVDHQEFLMRLKAGLQRGALQTNHITGPLNIVSDNMWSLNAQQRVYWSGTAFFIQAQLALKKHNSPYKTIEALVKKYQSCCKHPTHSAKQFIAHLDKLSQSAIFSTLYSQYIKRTDFPKISNLQLSQLRF
;
A
#
# COMPACT_ATOMS: atom_id res chain seq x y z
N MET A 1 -6.16 20.16 -12.75
CA MET A 1 -7.03 19.17 -13.39
C MET A 1 -6.42 17.80 -13.12
N PHE A 2 -7.16 16.87 -12.51
CA PHE A 2 -6.62 15.52 -12.24
C PHE A 2 -6.38 14.79 -13.57
N ALA A 3 -5.29 14.03 -13.68
CA ALA A 3 -5.05 13.18 -14.84
C ALA A 3 -6.02 11.97 -14.90
N VAL A 4 -6.71 11.66 -13.79
CA VAL A 4 -7.75 10.63 -13.68
C VAL A 4 -9.09 11.29 -13.33
N GLU A 5 -10.15 10.88 -13.99
CA GLU A 5 -11.54 11.21 -13.65
C GLU A 5 -12.04 10.21 -12.58
N ILE A 6 -12.64 10.70 -11.49
CA ILE A 6 -13.19 9.84 -10.43
C ILE A 6 -14.65 9.53 -10.74
N ASP A 7 -14.93 8.25 -11.03
CA ASP A 7 -16.28 7.77 -11.32
C ASP A 7 -16.93 7.25 -10.03
N TYR A 8 -17.68 8.12 -9.37
CA TYR A 8 -18.36 7.75 -8.13
C TYR A 8 -19.57 6.85 -8.38
N ILE A 9 -19.55 5.64 -7.83
CA ILE A 9 -20.65 4.69 -7.84
C ILE A 9 -21.37 4.75 -6.49
N ASN A 10 -22.70 4.87 -6.52
CA ASN A 10 -23.61 5.02 -5.35
C ASN A 10 -23.54 6.35 -4.58
N LEU A 11 -22.85 7.38 -5.08
CA LEU A 11 -22.79 8.70 -4.42
C LEU A 11 -24.17 9.34 -4.23
N SER A 12 -25.05 9.23 -5.24
CA SER A 12 -26.41 9.77 -5.21
C SER A 12 -27.30 9.17 -4.12
N LYS A 13 -26.89 8.05 -3.50
CA LYS A 13 -27.58 7.45 -2.34
C LYS A 13 -27.29 8.17 -1.01
N LEU A 14 -26.47 9.23 -1.03
CA LEU A 14 -26.14 10.06 0.12
C LEU A 14 -26.84 11.43 0.04
N THR A 15 -27.07 12.06 1.19
CA THR A 15 -27.51 13.46 1.25
C THR A 15 -26.45 14.40 0.68
N HIS A 16 -26.83 15.58 0.17
CA HIS A 16 -25.90 16.54 -0.45
C HIS A 16 -24.69 16.89 0.43
N GLU A 17 -24.91 17.18 1.72
CA GLU A 17 -23.82 17.44 2.68
C GLU A 17 -22.84 16.26 2.77
N ARG A 18 -23.37 15.03 2.82
CA ARG A 18 -22.56 13.81 2.88
C ARG A 18 -21.84 13.55 1.57
N GLN A 19 -22.44 13.89 0.42
CA GLN A 19 -21.76 13.80 -0.87
C GLN A 19 -20.52 14.70 -0.89
N ASN A 20 -20.64 15.96 -0.47
CA ASN A 20 -19.51 16.89 -0.42
C ASN A 20 -18.41 16.39 0.53
N LYS A 21 -18.79 15.88 1.71
CA LYS A 21 -17.83 15.27 2.65
C LYS A 21 -17.06 14.10 2.03
N VAL A 22 -17.77 13.17 1.40
CA VAL A 22 -17.17 11.97 0.80
C VAL A 22 -16.30 12.32 -0.41
N LYS A 23 -16.75 13.27 -1.25
CA LYS A 23 -15.94 13.78 -2.37
C LYS A 23 -14.63 14.37 -1.87
N ASN A 24 -14.68 15.28 -0.89
CA ASN A 24 -13.49 15.90 -0.32
C ASN A 24 -12.52 14.86 0.24
N TRP A 25 -13.03 13.83 0.92
CA TRP A 25 -12.21 12.73 1.45
C TRP A 25 -11.54 11.91 0.34
N VAL A 26 -12.31 11.44 -0.65
CA VAL A 26 -11.79 10.61 -1.75
C VAL A 26 -10.83 11.40 -2.63
N GLU A 27 -11.18 12.63 -3.02
CA GLU A 27 -10.33 13.51 -3.83
C GLU A 27 -9.04 13.87 -3.11
N HIS A 28 -9.08 14.08 -1.80
CA HIS A 28 -7.86 14.27 -1.02
C HIS A 28 -6.97 13.02 -1.10
N GLY A 29 -7.50 11.83 -0.85
CA GLY A 29 -6.72 10.58 -0.90
C GLY A 29 -6.11 10.31 -2.28
N VAL A 30 -6.89 10.50 -3.35
CA VAL A 30 -6.44 10.36 -4.74
C VAL A 30 -5.35 11.39 -5.05
N ARG A 31 -5.55 12.66 -4.69
CA ARG A 31 -4.54 13.72 -4.89
C ARG A 31 -3.24 13.40 -4.15
N SER A 32 -3.32 13.04 -2.87
CA SER A 32 -2.17 12.72 -2.03
C SER A 32 -1.37 11.56 -2.59
N THR A 33 -2.07 10.53 -3.09
CA THR A 33 -1.45 9.40 -3.76
C THR A 33 -0.75 9.84 -5.05
N PHE A 34 -1.37 10.67 -5.87
CA PHE A 34 -0.81 11.09 -7.16
C PHE A 34 0.38 12.03 -7.02
N VAL A 35 0.35 12.92 -6.02
CA VAL A 35 1.51 13.75 -5.65
C VAL A 35 2.70 12.86 -5.32
N THR A 36 2.47 11.76 -4.59
CA THR A 36 3.53 10.84 -4.13
C THR A 36 4.00 9.89 -5.22
N LEU A 37 3.09 9.22 -5.91
CA LEU A 37 3.36 8.08 -6.80
C LEU A 37 3.20 8.41 -8.29
N GLY A 38 2.81 9.64 -8.65
CA GLY A 38 2.46 10.01 -10.02
C GLY A 38 1.06 9.52 -10.44
N PRO A 39 0.62 9.86 -11.66
CA PRO A 39 -0.70 9.47 -12.14
C PRO A 39 -0.82 7.96 -12.38
N LEU A 40 -2.03 7.44 -12.31
CA LEU A 40 -2.30 6.06 -12.72
C LEU A 40 -2.21 5.92 -14.25
N ASN A 41 -1.80 4.74 -14.71
CA ASN A 41 -1.92 4.34 -16.11
C ASN A 41 -3.37 3.90 -16.44
N GLN A 42 -4.32 4.81 -16.22
CA GLN A 42 -5.74 4.69 -16.58
C GLN A 42 -6.37 6.10 -16.60
N LYS A 43 -7.48 6.28 -17.32
CA LYS A 43 -8.15 7.59 -17.42
C LYS A 43 -9.25 7.80 -16.37
N ARG A 44 -9.85 6.71 -15.88
CA ARG A 44 -10.98 6.73 -14.97
C ARG A 44 -10.70 5.87 -13.75
N LEU A 45 -11.15 6.31 -12.58
CA LEU A 45 -11.04 5.59 -11.32
C LEU A 45 -12.45 5.32 -10.76
N PRO A 46 -13.00 4.11 -10.95
CA PRO A 46 -14.25 3.73 -10.31
C PRO A 46 -14.11 3.68 -8.79
N VAL A 47 -14.95 4.42 -8.07
CA VAL A 47 -15.01 4.43 -6.60
C VAL A 47 -16.40 4.02 -6.15
N THR A 48 -16.52 2.80 -5.65
CA THR A 48 -17.79 2.27 -5.13
C THR A 48 -17.96 2.64 -3.67
N LEU A 49 -19.00 3.43 -3.37
CA LEU A 49 -19.29 3.91 -2.03
C LEU A 49 -20.34 3.02 -1.34
N LYS A 50 -20.00 2.52 -0.14
CA LYS A 50 -20.85 1.64 0.68
C LYS A 50 -21.00 2.21 2.10
N PRO A 51 -21.86 3.23 2.32
CA PRO A 51 -22.04 3.80 3.65
C PRO A 51 -22.55 2.74 4.64
N ARG A 52 -21.91 2.63 5.80
CA ARG A 52 -22.33 1.79 6.92
C ARG A 52 -23.01 2.64 7.99
N TYR A 53 -24.19 2.20 8.43
CA TYR A 53 -24.96 2.93 9.43
C TYR A 53 -24.31 2.86 10.81
N PHE A 54 -23.79 1.68 11.17
CA PHE A 54 -23.02 1.43 12.38
C PHE A 54 -21.67 0.82 12.00
N ALA A 55 -20.59 1.40 12.51
CA ALA A 55 -19.24 0.89 12.39
C ALA A 55 -18.36 1.52 13.49
N PHE A 56 -17.37 0.77 13.98
CA PHE A 56 -16.45 1.23 15.02
C PHE A 56 -15.25 2.01 14.48
N GLU A 57 -14.94 1.84 13.20
CA GLU A 57 -13.84 2.51 12.52
C GLU A 57 -14.39 3.46 11.43
N PRO A 58 -13.64 4.51 11.04
CA PRO A 58 -14.05 5.39 9.95
C PRO A 58 -14.24 4.63 8.64
N VAL A 59 -13.36 3.68 8.32
CA VAL A 59 -13.42 2.81 7.14
C VAL A 59 -13.26 1.35 7.56
N PRO A 60 -14.33 0.65 8.01
CA PRO A 60 -14.23 -0.73 8.49
C PRO A 60 -13.84 -1.76 7.42
N TRP A 61 -13.97 -1.42 6.13
CA TRP A 61 -13.58 -2.29 5.05
C TRP A 61 -13.31 -1.50 3.78
N ALA A 62 -12.26 -1.87 3.07
CA ALA A 62 -11.97 -1.38 1.73
C ALA A 62 -11.39 -2.52 0.88
N SER A 63 -11.51 -2.42 -0.44
CA SER A 63 -10.89 -3.39 -1.34
C SER A 63 -10.68 -2.82 -2.74
N VAL A 64 -9.62 -3.23 -3.41
CA VAL A 64 -9.44 -3.02 -4.85
C VAL A 64 -10.40 -3.88 -5.67
N LYS A 65 -10.93 -3.30 -6.75
CA LYS A 65 -11.67 -3.99 -7.81
C LYS A 65 -10.87 -3.93 -9.10
N ARG A 66 -10.31 -5.06 -9.55
CA ARG A 66 -9.56 -5.13 -10.81
C ARG A 66 -10.52 -5.27 -11.99
N GLY A 67 -10.21 -4.63 -13.12
CA GLY A 67 -11.06 -4.66 -14.31
C GLY A 67 -10.44 -3.87 -15.47
N GLN A 68 -11.28 -3.44 -16.43
CA GLN A 68 -10.82 -2.59 -17.53
C GLN A 68 -10.18 -1.29 -17.01
N ASN A 69 -10.78 -0.70 -15.97
CA ASN A 69 -10.15 0.28 -15.12
C ASN A 69 -10.12 -0.31 -13.71
N ASP A 70 -8.94 -0.31 -13.06
CA ASP A 70 -8.86 -0.70 -11.66
C ASP A 70 -9.62 0.34 -10.82
N GLY A 71 -10.37 -0.11 -9.82
CA GLY A 71 -11.17 0.73 -8.94
C GLY A 71 -11.02 0.33 -7.49
N ILE A 72 -11.73 1.03 -6.62
CA ILE A 72 -11.78 0.74 -5.19
C ILE A 72 -13.23 0.70 -4.69
N GLU A 73 -13.48 -0.11 -3.68
CA GLU A 73 -14.72 -0.14 -2.93
C GLU A 73 -14.43 0.28 -1.49
N LEU A 74 -15.22 1.24 -0.99
CA LEU A 74 -15.03 1.87 0.31
C LEU A 74 -16.28 1.67 1.15
N HIS A 75 -16.16 0.92 2.23
CA HIS A 75 -17.17 0.85 3.28
C HIS A 75 -16.77 1.80 4.39
N PHE A 76 -17.58 2.83 4.65
CA PHE A 76 -17.23 3.88 5.59
C PHE A 76 -18.37 4.16 6.57
N HIS A 77 -18.02 4.51 7.80
CA HIS A 77 -18.98 4.91 8.81
C HIS A 77 -19.64 6.22 8.39
N ARG A 78 -20.95 6.18 8.19
CA ARG A 78 -21.73 7.31 7.63
C ARG A 78 -21.61 8.59 8.47
N TYR A 79 -21.43 8.44 9.78
CA TYR A 79 -21.33 9.53 10.75
C TYR A 79 -19.89 9.90 11.13
N ALA A 80 -18.87 9.25 10.56
CA ALA A 80 -17.48 9.64 10.75
C ALA A 80 -17.26 11.11 10.35
N SER A 81 -16.45 11.82 11.13
CA SER A 81 -16.04 13.19 10.81
C SER A 81 -15.11 13.18 9.59
N THR A 82 -15.08 14.28 8.83
CA THR A 82 -14.16 14.43 7.69
C THR A 82 -12.71 14.17 8.11
N GLN A 83 -12.31 14.69 9.27
CA GLN A 83 -10.95 14.51 9.78
C GLN A 83 -10.64 13.04 10.10
N SER A 84 -11.59 12.28 10.66
CA SER A 84 -11.39 10.85 10.94
C SER A 84 -11.26 10.03 9.66
N LEU A 85 -12.03 10.36 8.62
CA LEU A 85 -11.91 9.72 7.30
C LEU A 85 -10.58 10.06 6.62
N LEU A 86 -10.14 11.32 6.68
CA LEU A 86 -8.86 11.76 6.11
C LEU A 86 -7.65 11.10 6.77
N LYS A 87 -7.72 10.87 8.09
CA LYS A 87 -6.67 10.19 8.88
C LYS A 87 -6.73 8.67 8.80
N ASP A 88 -7.82 8.09 8.28
CA ASP A 88 -7.95 6.66 8.09
C ASP A 88 -6.98 6.18 6.99
N TRP A 89 -6.35 5.05 7.24
CA TRP A 89 -5.28 4.51 6.39
C TRP A 89 -5.83 3.78 5.14
N SER A 90 -7.05 3.24 5.24
CA SER A 90 -7.60 2.27 4.29
C SER A 90 -7.69 2.80 2.87
N LEU A 91 -8.08 4.07 2.69
CA LEU A 91 -8.13 4.69 1.37
C LEU A 91 -6.74 4.73 0.71
N TYR A 92 -5.70 5.09 1.46
CA TYR A 92 -4.34 5.18 0.93
C TYR A 92 -3.76 3.79 0.63
N HIS A 93 -4.09 2.78 1.43
CA HIS A 93 -3.72 1.37 1.18
C HIS A 93 -4.31 0.85 -0.12
N GLU A 94 -5.63 0.99 -0.32
CA GLU A 94 -6.28 0.52 -1.54
C GLU A 94 -5.81 1.28 -2.78
N LEU A 95 -5.56 2.59 -2.66
CA LEU A 95 -4.99 3.37 -3.75
C LEU A 95 -3.56 2.92 -4.10
N ALA A 96 -2.74 2.55 -3.10
CA ALA A 96 -1.39 2.04 -3.33
C ALA A 96 -1.39 0.70 -4.11
N HIS A 97 -2.40 -0.15 -3.90
CA HIS A 97 -2.55 -1.38 -4.67
C HIS A 97 -2.72 -1.15 -6.19
N LEU A 98 -3.23 0.01 -6.62
CA LEU A 98 -3.41 0.34 -8.04
C LEU A 98 -2.08 0.48 -8.80
N TYR A 99 -0.95 0.61 -8.08
CA TYR A 99 0.39 0.81 -8.63
C TYR A 99 1.18 -0.48 -8.87
N HIS A 100 0.59 -1.64 -8.58
CA HIS A 100 1.16 -2.94 -8.91
C HIS A 100 0.10 -3.89 -9.53
N PRO A 101 0.51 -4.93 -10.27
CA PRO A 101 -0.38 -5.96 -10.79
C PRO A 101 -1.02 -6.80 -9.68
N LEU A 102 -2.06 -7.57 -10.01
CA LEU A 102 -2.54 -8.63 -9.12
C LEU A 102 -1.55 -9.80 -9.16
N PHE A 103 -1.04 -10.21 -8.01
CA PHE A 103 -0.12 -11.35 -7.90
C PHE A 103 -0.87 -12.64 -7.56
N SER A 104 -0.18 -13.77 -7.56
CA SER A 104 -0.69 -15.03 -7.00
C SER A 104 -0.66 -14.98 -5.46
N TYR A 105 -1.50 -15.79 -4.80
CA TYR A 105 -1.67 -15.75 -3.34
C TYR A 105 -0.39 -16.00 -2.55
N ASP A 106 0.49 -16.88 -3.04
CA ASP A 106 1.83 -17.11 -2.47
C ASP A 106 2.74 -15.86 -2.50
N ASN A 107 2.40 -14.86 -3.30
CA ASN A 107 3.09 -13.57 -3.42
C ASN A 107 2.29 -12.38 -2.86
N PHE A 108 1.17 -12.62 -2.17
CA PHE A 108 0.38 -11.55 -1.55
C PHE A 108 1.15 -10.76 -0.49
N TRP A 109 2.11 -11.38 0.20
CA TRP A 109 3.03 -10.67 1.09
C TRP A 109 3.73 -9.50 0.39
N LEU A 110 4.04 -9.62 -0.90
CA LEU A 110 4.67 -8.56 -1.68
C LEU A 110 3.68 -7.43 -1.99
N SER A 111 2.46 -7.74 -2.42
CA SER A 111 1.43 -6.73 -2.73
C SER A 111 0.94 -6.00 -1.48
N GLU A 112 0.57 -6.74 -0.44
CA GLU A 112 0.09 -6.17 0.82
C GLU A 112 1.20 -5.39 1.54
N GLY A 113 2.43 -5.89 1.47
CA GLY A 113 3.59 -5.19 1.99
C GLY A 113 3.88 -3.88 1.27
N LEU A 114 3.77 -3.87 -0.06
CA LEU A 114 3.96 -2.64 -0.85
C LEU A 114 2.89 -1.61 -0.50
N ALA A 115 1.62 -2.01 -0.46
CA ALA A 115 0.52 -1.11 -0.09
C ALA A 115 0.67 -0.57 1.34
N THR A 116 1.02 -1.44 2.30
CA THR A 116 1.25 -1.04 3.70
C THR A 116 2.46 -0.10 3.85
N TYR A 117 3.52 -0.28 3.06
CA TYR A 117 4.66 0.63 3.04
C TYR A 117 4.26 1.98 2.42
N LEU A 118 3.70 1.96 1.21
CA LEU A 118 3.36 3.16 0.47
C LEU A 118 2.27 3.98 1.14
N GLN A 119 1.27 3.38 1.81
CA GLN A 119 0.25 4.16 2.52
C GLN A 119 0.89 5.10 3.53
N ASN A 120 1.91 4.64 4.27
CA ASN A 120 2.54 5.43 5.32
C ASN A 120 3.36 6.56 4.69
N ILE A 121 4.01 6.29 3.53
CA ILE A 121 4.74 7.29 2.76
C ILE A 121 3.79 8.35 2.18
N ILE A 122 2.65 7.95 1.60
CA ILE A 122 1.64 8.85 1.05
C ILE A 122 1.09 9.76 2.15
N MET A 123 0.69 9.18 3.30
CA MET A 123 0.15 9.94 4.42
C MET A 123 1.17 10.93 4.98
N LEU A 124 2.45 10.52 5.11
CA LEU A 124 3.52 11.40 5.59
C LEU A 124 3.84 12.52 4.58
N ASN A 125 3.92 12.22 3.28
CA ASN A 125 4.20 13.21 2.23
C ASN A 125 3.16 14.32 2.13
N ASN A 126 1.94 14.04 2.57
CA ASN A 126 0.82 14.96 2.45
C ASN A 126 0.37 15.52 3.81
N GLY A 127 1.18 15.38 4.85
CA GLY A 127 0.92 15.95 6.17
C GLY A 127 -0.30 15.35 6.89
N VAL A 128 -0.79 14.18 6.44
CA VAL A 128 -1.88 13.45 7.11
C VAL A 128 -1.40 12.88 8.44
N VAL A 129 -0.14 12.46 8.48
CA VAL A 129 0.61 12.09 9.67
C VAL A 129 1.92 12.86 9.69
N ASP A 130 2.43 13.17 10.87
CA ASP A 130 3.77 13.73 11.01
C ASP A 130 4.83 12.62 11.04
N HIS A 131 6.10 13.02 11.10
CA HIS A 131 7.23 12.08 11.11
C HIS A 131 7.26 11.18 12.37
N GLN A 132 6.83 11.70 13.52
CA GLN A 132 6.80 10.93 14.77
C GLN A 132 5.73 9.84 14.69
N GLU A 133 4.54 10.18 14.21
CA GLU A 133 3.44 9.24 14.00
C GLU A 133 3.81 8.20 12.92
N PHE A 134 4.48 8.61 11.83
CA PHE A 134 4.99 7.70 10.81
C PHE A 134 5.93 6.64 11.41
N LEU A 135 6.94 7.05 12.18
CA LEU A 135 7.88 6.11 12.81
C LEU A 135 7.17 5.20 13.82
N MET A 136 6.23 5.76 14.60
CA MET A 136 5.43 5.01 15.57
C MET A 136 4.59 3.92 14.88
N ARG A 137 3.92 4.27 13.78
CA ARG A 137 3.10 3.33 12.99
C ARG A 137 3.93 2.19 12.43
N LEU A 138 5.09 2.49 11.84
CA LEU A 138 6.01 1.47 11.32
C LEU A 138 6.53 0.55 12.42
N LYS A 139 6.98 1.12 13.56
CA LYS A 139 7.48 0.34 14.69
C LYS A 139 6.40 -0.59 15.25
N ALA A 140 5.21 -0.05 15.53
CA ALA A 140 4.09 -0.82 16.07
C ALA A 140 3.64 -1.93 15.10
N GLY A 141 3.65 -1.63 13.81
CA GLY A 141 3.35 -2.60 12.76
C GLY A 141 4.34 -3.76 12.68
N LEU A 142 5.64 -3.43 12.56
CA LEU A 142 6.71 -4.44 12.55
C LEU A 142 6.67 -5.31 13.81
N GLN A 143 6.36 -4.74 14.98
CA GLN A 143 6.16 -5.50 16.20
C GLN A 143 4.99 -6.49 16.10
N ARG A 144 3.83 -6.08 15.55
CA ARG A 144 2.70 -7.01 15.30
C ARG A 144 3.09 -8.13 14.33
N GLY A 145 3.81 -7.81 13.26
CA GLY A 145 4.34 -8.80 12.32
C GLY A 145 5.27 -9.82 12.98
N ALA A 146 6.19 -9.35 13.82
CA ALA A 146 7.12 -10.19 14.57
C ALA A 146 6.38 -11.10 15.56
N LEU A 147 5.45 -10.55 16.35
CA LEU A 147 4.63 -11.32 17.29
C LEU A 147 3.84 -12.41 16.58
N GLN A 148 3.20 -12.09 15.45
CA GLN A 148 2.43 -13.09 14.72
C GLN A 148 3.32 -14.16 14.08
N THR A 149 4.56 -13.84 13.71
CA THR A 149 5.55 -14.83 13.21
C THR A 149 5.94 -15.86 14.26
N ASN A 150 5.88 -15.53 15.55
CA ASN A 150 6.13 -16.50 16.62
C ASN A 150 5.03 -17.58 16.73
N HIS A 151 3.81 -17.26 16.31
CA HIS A 151 2.65 -18.15 16.44
C HIS A 151 2.26 -18.85 15.13
N ILE A 152 2.43 -18.15 14.01
CA ILE A 152 2.16 -18.66 12.68
C ILE A 152 3.52 -18.90 12.04
N THR A 153 3.99 -20.14 12.04
CA THR A 153 5.32 -20.52 11.55
C THR A 153 5.27 -20.94 10.07
N GLY A 154 6.41 -21.35 9.52
CA GLY A 154 6.52 -21.85 8.14
C GLY A 154 6.94 -20.78 7.12
N PRO A 155 7.25 -21.18 5.87
CA PRO A 155 7.75 -20.28 4.83
C PRO A 155 6.74 -19.19 4.46
N LEU A 156 7.21 -17.97 4.24
CA LEU A 156 6.37 -16.80 3.98
C LEU A 156 5.43 -16.99 2.78
N ASN A 157 5.88 -17.64 1.71
CA ASN A 157 5.02 -17.90 0.55
C ASN A 157 3.84 -18.82 0.88
N ILE A 158 4.07 -19.87 1.66
CA ILE A 158 3.00 -20.79 2.09
C ILE A 158 2.02 -20.08 3.03
N VAL A 159 2.54 -19.25 3.93
CA VAL A 159 1.72 -18.46 4.86
C VAL A 159 0.91 -17.39 4.13
N SER A 160 1.50 -16.76 3.12
CA SER A 160 0.83 -15.80 2.23
C SER A 160 -0.30 -16.47 1.46
N ASP A 161 -0.05 -17.66 0.90
CA ASP A 161 -1.04 -18.44 0.16
C ASP A 161 -2.27 -18.80 1.01
N ASN A 162 -2.05 -19.06 2.30
CA ASN A 162 -3.07 -19.49 3.25
C ASN A 162 -3.51 -18.39 4.24
N MET A 163 -3.16 -17.14 3.96
CA MET A 163 -3.20 -16.03 4.94
C MET A 163 -4.54 -15.89 5.66
N TRP A 164 -5.66 -15.98 4.94
CA TRP A 164 -6.99 -15.81 5.54
C TRP A 164 -7.36 -16.95 6.48
N SER A 165 -7.10 -18.19 6.08
CA SER A 165 -7.38 -19.37 6.91
C SER A 165 -6.54 -19.39 8.19
N LEU A 166 -5.30 -18.88 8.11
CA LEU A 166 -4.36 -18.80 9.22
C LEU A 166 -4.56 -17.53 10.07
N ASN A 167 -5.40 -16.59 9.64
CA ASN A 167 -5.44 -15.22 10.18
C ASN A 167 -4.04 -14.56 10.23
N ALA A 168 -3.22 -14.77 9.20
CA ALA A 168 -1.81 -14.37 9.14
C ALA A 168 -1.56 -12.96 8.58
N GLN A 169 -2.58 -12.10 8.53
CA GLN A 169 -2.51 -10.80 7.84
C GLN A 169 -1.38 -9.92 8.40
N GLN A 170 -1.20 -9.83 9.72
CA GLN A 170 -0.13 -9.00 10.29
C GLN A 170 1.25 -9.51 9.89
N ARG A 171 1.49 -10.82 9.90
CA ARG A 171 2.75 -11.43 9.46
C ARG A 171 3.00 -11.15 7.98
N VAL A 172 2.00 -11.38 7.14
CA VAL A 172 2.11 -11.21 5.68
C VAL A 172 2.38 -9.75 5.31
N TYR A 173 1.58 -8.83 5.84
CA TYR A 173 1.65 -7.40 5.52
C TYR A 173 2.96 -6.80 6.03
N TRP A 174 3.34 -7.10 7.27
CA TRP A 174 4.53 -6.50 7.87
C TRP A 174 5.83 -7.19 7.45
N SER A 175 5.81 -8.46 7.02
CA SER A 175 6.97 -9.07 6.34
C SER A 175 7.23 -8.40 5.00
N GLY A 176 6.20 -8.15 4.19
CA GLY A 176 6.36 -7.41 2.95
C GLY A 176 6.73 -5.95 3.17
N THR A 177 6.19 -5.29 4.20
CA THR A 177 6.62 -3.94 4.56
C THR A 177 8.10 -3.91 4.93
N ALA A 178 8.57 -4.90 5.71
CA ALA A 178 9.99 -5.03 6.06
C ALA A 178 10.88 -5.25 4.83
N PHE A 179 10.42 -6.01 3.83
CA PHE A 179 11.08 -6.15 2.53
C PHE A 179 11.30 -4.78 1.88
N PHE A 180 10.26 -3.94 1.79
CA PHE A 180 10.38 -2.61 1.17
C PHE A 180 11.19 -1.62 2.01
N ILE A 181 11.18 -1.73 3.34
CA ILE A 181 12.09 -0.97 4.21
C ILE A 181 13.55 -1.32 3.92
N GLN A 182 13.89 -2.60 3.85
CA GLN A 182 15.25 -3.04 3.55
C GLN A 182 15.67 -2.64 2.13
N ALA A 183 14.75 -2.74 1.16
CA ALA A 183 14.98 -2.27 -0.20
C ALA A 183 15.23 -0.74 -0.25
N GLN A 184 14.43 0.05 0.46
CA GLN A 184 14.62 1.50 0.57
C GLN A 184 16.01 1.85 1.14
N LEU A 185 16.44 1.16 2.20
CA LEU A 185 17.75 1.38 2.82
C LEU A 185 18.89 0.96 1.88
N ALA A 186 18.70 -0.11 1.11
CA ALA A 186 19.67 -0.54 0.10
C ALA A 186 19.77 0.47 -1.05
N LEU A 187 18.64 1.01 -1.53
CA LEU A 187 18.62 2.04 -2.58
C LEU A 187 19.34 3.32 -2.18
N LYS A 188 19.27 3.72 -0.91
CA LYS A 188 20.01 4.88 -0.40
C LYS A 188 21.53 4.70 -0.48
N LYS A 189 22.01 3.47 -0.26
CA LYS A 189 23.43 3.13 -0.34
C LYS A 189 23.89 2.86 -1.78
N HIS A 190 22.97 2.50 -2.67
CA HIS A 190 23.27 2.20 -4.06
C HIS A 190 23.27 3.47 -4.91
N ASN A 191 24.10 3.50 -5.95
CA ASN A 191 24.06 4.60 -6.92
C ASN A 191 22.92 4.44 -7.95
N SER A 192 21.68 4.24 -7.47
CA SER A 192 20.50 4.12 -8.31
C SER A 192 20.05 5.48 -8.87
N PRO A 193 19.51 5.54 -10.11
CA PRO A 193 18.85 6.76 -10.62
C PRO A 193 17.58 7.13 -9.83
N TYR A 194 16.97 6.17 -9.13
CA TYR A 194 15.81 6.39 -8.28
C TYR A 194 16.15 5.96 -6.84
N LYS A 195 16.28 6.93 -5.94
CA LYS A 195 16.74 6.70 -4.55
C LYS A 195 15.65 6.22 -3.59
N THR A 196 14.39 6.20 -4.03
CA THR A 196 13.27 5.84 -3.17
C THR A 196 12.29 4.87 -3.85
N ILE A 197 11.56 4.12 -3.04
CA ILE A 197 10.55 3.18 -3.52
C ILE A 197 9.44 3.92 -4.26
N GLU A 198 8.96 5.06 -3.75
CA GLU A 198 7.92 5.85 -4.42
C GLU A 198 8.39 6.40 -5.78
N ALA A 199 9.67 6.80 -5.90
CA ALA A 199 10.23 7.23 -7.18
C ALA A 199 10.33 6.07 -8.19
N LEU A 200 10.74 4.88 -7.74
CA LEU A 200 10.76 3.68 -8.58
C LEU A 200 9.36 3.24 -9.01
N VAL A 201 8.40 3.22 -8.08
CA VAL A 201 7.00 2.84 -8.37
C VAL A 201 6.37 3.84 -9.35
N LYS A 202 6.64 5.15 -9.17
CA LYS A 202 6.22 6.19 -10.11
C LYS A 202 6.79 5.95 -11.51
N LYS A 203 8.08 5.60 -11.61
CA LYS A 203 8.69 5.29 -12.90
C LYS A 203 8.11 4.01 -13.51
N TYR A 204 7.98 2.94 -12.72
CA TYR A 204 7.37 1.68 -13.12
C TYR A 204 5.98 1.90 -13.71
N GLN A 205 5.16 2.73 -13.06
CA GLN A 205 3.82 3.02 -13.56
C GLN A 205 3.83 3.62 -14.97
N SER A 206 4.75 4.56 -15.22
CA SER A 206 4.81 5.25 -16.51
C SER A 206 5.40 4.42 -17.66
N CYS A 207 6.31 3.48 -17.38
CA CYS A 207 7.06 2.77 -18.43
C CYS A 207 6.65 1.32 -18.63
N CYS A 208 6.16 0.68 -17.57
CA CYS A 208 6.40 -0.76 -17.40
C CYS A 208 5.23 -1.52 -16.76
N LYS A 209 4.26 -0.85 -16.12
CA LYS A 209 3.11 -1.57 -15.53
C LYS A 209 2.33 -2.26 -16.65
N HIS A 210 2.11 -3.56 -16.45
CA HIS A 210 1.20 -4.36 -17.24
C HIS A 210 0.28 -5.15 -16.30
N PRO A 211 -1.04 -5.24 -16.57
CA PRO A 211 -1.98 -5.89 -15.66
C PRO A 211 -1.66 -7.36 -15.35
N THR A 212 -1.01 -8.06 -16.27
CA THR A 212 -0.71 -9.50 -16.17
C THR A 212 0.72 -9.82 -15.69
N HIS A 213 1.52 -8.81 -15.33
CA HIS A 213 2.87 -9.07 -14.81
C HIS A 213 2.81 -9.85 -13.50
N SER A 214 3.55 -10.97 -13.46
CA SER A 214 3.80 -11.73 -12.24
C SER A 214 4.63 -10.94 -11.23
N ALA A 215 4.66 -11.39 -9.97
CA ALA A 215 5.51 -10.83 -8.93
C ALA A 215 7.00 -10.81 -9.34
N LYS A 216 7.50 -11.88 -9.99
CA LYS A 216 8.87 -11.94 -10.50
C LYS A 216 9.15 -10.92 -11.59
N GLN A 217 8.21 -10.71 -12.52
CA GLN A 217 8.35 -9.67 -13.55
C GLN A 217 8.33 -8.27 -12.94
N PHE A 218 7.44 -8.02 -11.97
CA PHE A 218 7.43 -6.76 -11.22
C PHE A 218 8.79 -6.50 -10.54
N ILE A 219 9.33 -7.48 -9.81
CA ILE A 219 10.64 -7.41 -9.16
C ILE A 219 11.77 -7.15 -10.18
N ALA A 220 11.77 -7.87 -11.31
CA ALA A 220 12.75 -7.67 -12.37
C ALA A 220 12.70 -6.26 -12.98
N HIS A 221 11.51 -5.66 -13.09
CA HIS A 221 11.37 -4.27 -13.50
C HIS A 221 11.92 -3.28 -12.47
N LEU A 222 11.71 -3.52 -11.16
CA LEU A 222 12.30 -2.68 -10.12
C LEU A 222 13.84 -2.75 -10.12
N ASP A 223 14.41 -3.94 -10.33
CA ASP A 223 15.85 -4.13 -10.50
C ASP A 223 16.38 -3.39 -11.74
N LYS A 224 15.71 -3.54 -12.89
CA LYS A 224 16.07 -2.84 -14.13
C LYS A 224 16.04 -1.31 -13.95
N LEU A 225 14.98 -0.79 -13.33
CA LEU A 225 14.83 0.65 -13.10
C LEU A 225 15.84 1.17 -12.08
N SER A 226 16.13 0.38 -11.03
CA SER A 226 17.10 0.76 -10.01
C SER A 226 18.55 0.54 -10.43
N GLN A 227 18.78 -0.15 -11.55
CA GLN A 227 20.09 -0.59 -12.04
C GLN A 227 20.83 -1.40 -10.97
N SER A 228 20.11 -2.32 -10.31
CA SER A 228 20.63 -3.13 -9.21
C SER A 228 19.99 -4.53 -9.20
N ALA A 229 20.47 -5.40 -8.31
CA ALA A 229 19.84 -6.70 -8.01
C ALA A 229 19.19 -6.70 -6.61
N ILE A 230 18.88 -5.53 -6.05
CA ILE A 230 18.38 -5.38 -4.68
C ILE A 230 17.08 -6.18 -4.50
N PHE A 231 16.14 -6.03 -5.43
CA PHE A 231 14.80 -6.58 -5.28
C PHE A 231 14.76 -8.08 -5.53
N SER A 232 15.43 -8.58 -6.57
CA SER A 232 15.51 -10.03 -6.82
C SER A 232 16.25 -10.77 -5.70
N THR A 233 17.34 -10.19 -5.18
CA THR A 233 18.08 -10.76 -4.05
C THR A 233 17.18 -10.84 -2.82
N LEU A 234 16.55 -9.74 -2.42
CA LEU A 234 15.63 -9.75 -1.28
C LEU A 234 14.44 -10.68 -1.53
N TYR A 235 13.91 -10.74 -2.75
CA TYR A 235 12.71 -11.54 -3.05
C TYR A 235 13.01 -13.03 -2.88
N SER A 236 14.18 -13.48 -3.37
CA SER A 236 14.64 -14.86 -3.21
C SER A 236 14.81 -15.27 -1.73
N GLN A 237 15.17 -14.32 -0.86
CA GLN A 237 15.32 -14.54 0.57
C GLN A 237 13.97 -14.55 1.29
N TYR A 238 13.12 -13.55 1.02
CA TYR A 238 11.85 -13.37 1.72
C TYR A 238 10.84 -14.46 1.40
N ILE A 239 10.76 -14.92 0.15
CA ILE A 239 9.75 -15.90 -0.26
C ILE A 239 9.83 -17.21 0.55
N LYS A 240 11.03 -17.62 0.96
CA LYS A 240 11.27 -18.83 1.78
C LYS A 240 11.48 -18.54 3.26
N ARG A 241 11.36 -17.28 3.68
CA ARG A 241 11.70 -16.87 5.03
C ARG A 241 10.73 -17.46 6.04
N THR A 242 11.25 -18.02 7.14
CA THR A 242 10.46 -18.54 8.25
C THR A 242 10.48 -17.61 9.46
N ASP A 243 11.51 -16.78 9.61
CA ASP A 243 11.65 -15.78 10.66
C ASP A 243 11.05 -14.41 10.28
N PHE A 244 11.06 -13.46 11.23
CA PHE A 244 10.71 -12.06 10.97
C PHE A 244 11.99 -11.22 10.91
N PRO A 245 12.20 -10.41 9.86
CA PRO A 245 13.40 -9.61 9.71
C PRO A 245 13.56 -8.59 10.84
N LYS A 246 14.77 -8.48 11.39
CA LYS A 246 15.11 -7.46 12.39
C LYS A 246 15.38 -6.12 11.71
N ILE A 247 14.59 -5.11 12.08
CA ILE A 247 14.76 -3.71 11.65
C ILE A 247 14.87 -2.85 12.90
N SER A 248 15.99 -2.12 13.06
CA SER A 248 16.24 -1.28 14.22
C SER A 248 15.55 0.07 14.12
N ASN A 249 15.36 0.76 15.25
CA ASN A 249 14.83 2.12 15.27
C ASN A 249 15.73 3.09 14.46
N LEU A 250 17.05 2.87 14.46
CA LEU A 250 18.01 3.65 13.67
C LEU A 250 17.79 3.45 12.16
N GLN A 251 17.48 2.22 11.74
CA GLN A 251 17.13 1.95 10.34
C GLN A 251 15.80 2.62 9.96
N LEU A 252 14.81 2.62 10.85
CA LEU A 252 13.53 3.32 10.60
C LEU A 252 13.72 4.82 10.47
N SER A 253 14.55 5.44 11.32
CA SER A 253 14.82 6.88 11.23
C SER A 253 15.50 7.26 9.92
N GLN A 254 16.18 6.34 9.24
CA GLN A 254 16.82 6.59 7.94
C GLN A 254 15.86 6.57 6.74
N LEU A 255 14.55 6.30 6.90
CA LEU A 255 13.64 6.19 5.75
C LEU A 255 13.34 7.52 5.04
N ARG A 256 13.74 8.66 5.61
CA ARG A 256 13.51 10.02 5.07
C ARG A 256 14.77 10.87 4.89
N PHE A 257 15.84 10.56 5.64
CA PHE A 257 17.15 11.23 5.56
C PHE A 257 18.12 10.35 4.79
#